data_AF-Q5U9R5-F1
#
_entry.id   AF-Q5U9R5-F1
#
_cell.length_a   1.000
_cell.length_b   1.000
_cell.length_c   1.000
_cell.angle_alpha   90.00
_cell.angle_beta   90.00
_cell.angle_gamma   90.00
#
_symmetry.space_group_name_H-M   'P 1'
#
loop_
_entity.id
_entity.type
_entity.pdbx_description
1 polymer ?
#
loop_
_entity_poly.entity_id
_entity_poly.type
_entity_poly.pdbx_seq_one_letter_code
_entity_poly.pdbx_strand_id
1 'polypeptide(L)' 'VEAVPGDNVGFNIKNVSVKEIRRGYVAGDSKSDPPKGAGNFNAQVGIVN' A
#
# COMPACT_ATOMS: atom_id res chain seq x y z
N VAL A 1 8.94 -1.16 -19.65
CA VAL A 1 9.40 -0.28 -18.56
C VAL A 1 8.72 -0.74 -17.30
N GLU A 2 9.47 -0.93 -16.23
CA GLU A 2 8.95 -1.26 -14.91
C GLU A 2 8.82 0.02 -14.09
N ALA A 3 7.89 0.03 -13.13
CA ALA A 3 7.80 1.13 -12.17
C ALA A 3 8.93 0.99 -11.15
N VAL A 4 9.55 2.11 -10.78
CA VAL A 4 10.61 2.19 -9.78
C VAL A 4 10.18 3.05 -8.59
N PRO A 5 10.89 2.99 -7.44
CA PRO A 5 10.54 3.82 -6.29
C PRO A 5 10.49 5.32 -6.63
N GLY A 6 9.37 5.96 -6.34
CA GLY A 6 9.10 7.37 -6.64
C GLY A 6 8.09 7.61 -7.76
N ASP A 7 7.79 6.60 -8.59
CA ASP A 7 6.82 6.72 -9.68
C ASP A 7 5.37 6.79 -9.18
N ASN A 8 4.57 7.70 -9.74
CA ASN A 8 3.12 7.72 -9.57
C ASN A 8 2.48 6.95 -10.71
N VAL A 9 1.89 5.79 -10.41
CA VAL A 9 1.42 4.84 -11.42
C VAL A 9 -0.02 4.40 -11.17
N GLY A 10 -0.74 4.16 -12.26
CA GLY A 10 -1.92 3.30 -12.27
C GLY A 10 -1.57 1.94 -12.86
N PHE A 11 -2.09 0.87 -12.27
CA PHE A 11 -1.92 -0.49 -12.80
C PHE A 11 -3.27 -1.21 -12.85
N ASN A 12 -3.39 -2.17 -13.76
CA ASN A 12 -4.62 -2.93 -13.97
C ASN A 12 -4.52 -4.31 -13.30
N ILE A 13 -5.59 -4.74 -12.62
CA ILE A 13 -5.71 -6.06 -12.01
C ILE A 13 -7.00 -6.75 -12.49
N LYS A 14 -6.97 -8.07 -12.62
CA LYS A 14 -8.12 -8.88 -13.01
C LYS A 14 -8.76 -9.51 -11.78
N ASN A 15 -10.07 -9.78 -11.87
CA ASN A 15 -10.84 -10.53 -10.87
C ASN A 15 -10.93 -9.89 -9.48
N VAL A 16 -10.76 -8.57 -9.37
CA VAL A 16 -10.97 -7.80 -8.13
C VAL A 16 -11.97 -6.70 -8.42
N SER A 17 -13.00 -6.57 -7.58
CA SER A 17 -14.02 -5.54 -7.74
C SER A 17 -13.53 -4.19 -7.21
N VAL A 18 -13.90 -3.10 -7.89
CA VAL A 18 -13.67 -1.73 -7.38
C VAL A 18 -14.32 -1.48 -6.02
N LYS A 19 -15.30 -2.29 -5.62
CA LYS A 19 -15.96 -2.20 -4.31
C LYS A 19 -15.11 -2.77 -3.16
N GLU A 20 -14.15 -3.64 -3.48
CA GLU A 20 -13.29 -4.33 -2.53
C GLU A 20 -12.02 -3.55 -2.21
N ILE A 21 -11.62 -2.63 -3.11
CA ILE A 21 -10.43 -1.77 -2.96
C ILE A 21 -10.83 -0.33 -2.63
N ARG A 22 -10.01 0.35 -1.82
CA ARG A 22 -10.25 1.74 -1.42
C ARG A 22 -8.94 2.52 -1.32
N ARG A 23 -9.02 3.85 -1.37
CA ARG A 23 -7.88 4.74 -1.13
C ARG A 23 -7.27 4.44 0.24
N GLY A 24 -5.94 4.33 0.30
CA GLY A 24 -5.19 3.99 1.51
C GLY A 24 -4.79 2.51 1.62
N TYR A 25 -5.27 1.64 0.72
CA TYR A 25 -4.77 0.27 0.63
C TYR A 25 -3.34 0.23 0.07
N VAL A 26 -2.58 -0.75 0.52
CA VAL A 26 -1.18 -0.98 0.11
C VAL A 26 -1.12 -2.26 -0.70
N ALA A 27 -0.64 -2.18 -1.93
CA ALA A 27 -0.40 -3.34 -2.80
C ALA A 27 1.07 -3.78 -2.71
N GLY A 28 1.33 -5.08 -2.75
CA GLY A 28 2.66 -5.66 -2.74
C GLY A 28 2.66 -7.09 -3.28
N ASP A 29 3.84 -7.64 -3.53
CA ASP A 29 3.98 -9.00 -4.06
C ASP A 29 3.63 -10.04 -2.99
N SER A 30 2.67 -10.90 -3.31
CA SER A 30 2.28 -12.06 -2.48
C SER A 30 3.43 -13.00 -2.10
N LYS A 31 4.51 -13.04 -2.89
CA LYS A 31 5.65 -13.94 -2.71
C LYS A 31 6.84 -13.31 -2.00
N SER A 32 6.83 -12.00 -1.80
CA SER A 32 7.95 -11.24 -1.25
C SER A 32 7.45 -10.25 -0.19
N ASP A 33 7.37 -10.73 1.06
CA ASP A 33 6.88 -9.99 2.22
C ASP A 33 5.59 -9.18 1.96
N PRO A 34 4.45 -9.87 1.75
CA PRO A 34 3.20 -9.19 1.42
C PRO A 34 2.77 -8.22 2.53
N PRO A 35 2.19 -7.05 2.17
CA PRO A 35 1.74 -6.06 3.14
C PRO A 35 0.65 -6.64 4.04
N LYS A 36 0.69 -6.28 5.32
CA LYS A 36 -0.26 -6.75 6.36
C LYS A 36 -0.92 -5.56 7.03
N GLY A 37 -2.17 -5.73 7.44
CA GLY A 37 -2.85 -4.76 8.29
C GLY A 37 -2.21 -4.71 9.69
N ALA A 38 -2.06 -3.50 10.23
CA ALA A 38 -1.58 -3.28 11.59
C ALA A 38 -2.76 -2.85 12.47
N GLY A 39 -2.98 -3.53 13.61
CA GLY A 39 -3.96 -3.12 14.60
C GLY A 39 -3.47 -1.98 15.49
N ASN A 40 -2.17 -1.99 15.82
CA ASN A 40 -1.46 -0.91 16.50
C ASN A 40 0.01 -0.91 16.05
N PHE A 41 0.71 0.18 16.30
CA PHE A 41 2.15 0.30 16.09
C PHE A 41 2.73 1.28 17.11
N ASN A 42 3.97 1.05 17.52
CA ASN A 42 4.70 2.00 18.35
C ASN A 42 5.33 3.07 17.45
N ALA A 43 5.22 4.34 17.83
CA ALA A 43 5.82 5.44 17.09
C ALA A 43 6.40 6.49 18.04
N GLN A 44 7.49 7.13 17.60
CA GLN A 44 8.00 8.33 18.23
C GLN A 44 7.34 9.55 17.57
N VAL A 45 6.68 10.37 18.36
CA VAL A 45 5.98 11.57 17.86
C VAL A 45 6.75 12.82 18.27
N GLY A 46 7.08 13.66 17.29
CA GLY A 46 7.60 15.01 17.54
C GLY A 46 6.45 16.00 17.67
N ILE A 47 6.45 16.82 18.73
CA ILE A 47 5.45 17.86 18.96
C ILE A 47 5.97 19.17 18.36
N VAL A 48 5.13 19.84 17.58
CA VAL A 48 5.40 21.16 16.97
C VAL A 48 4.43 22.20 17.55
N ASN A 49 4.87 23.45 17.68
CA ASN A 49 4.04 24.59 18.09
C ASN A 49 3.47 25.32 16.89
#